data_AF-A0A950LQC9-F1
#
_entry.id   AF-A0A950LQC9-F1
#
_cell.length_a   1.000
_cell.length_b   1.000
_cell.length_c   1.000
_cell.angle_alpha   90.00
_cell.angle_beta   90.00
_cell.angle_gamma   90.00
#
_symmetry.space_group_name_H-M   'P 1'
#
loop_
_entity.id
_entity.type
_entity.pdbx_description
1 polymer ?
#
loop_
_entity_poly.entity_id
_entity_poly.type
_entity_poly.pdbx_seq_one_letter_code
_entity_poly.pdbx_strand_id
1 'polypeptide(L)'
;MAELLFVALLGGLITGLSPCIVPVIPVVLAGGSASTNRKRPFVIIAGLVVSFSLTVLFASTALSFLHLPQDLLFWLGVAMLGAISVGLLIPRVGVVLERPFARLGSTRYATEGGGFVLGLSLGPVFVPCAGPVLTAITVASAHHRVGSSALLVTLFYAIGITLPLLVLALVAQRATTSWTSLRRHLPAVRQVAGAVLGLATLAIAFNWLGAVQRDVPGYTSALEDHIESTGSACTQLRQLSGEHENQFAAANARLEGRKATCAGTDQGNSQSGHLAAGATTTTTPPVRPSTPQKAPVFMASKTNLPALGHAPNFTGIAAWFNTPADHSLSLAQLRGKVVLVDFWTYSCINCQRALPHVEGWYNDYKKDGLVVVGVSSPEFAFEHVVSNVEGAATSLGINYPVAIDNQLATWDAYNNEYWPAEYLIDPTGVVRAYDFGEGGYETMEDNIRMLLTANGVSALPPRTDVADKTPTSDALTPESYLGYDRLSNEVGTSVAPGKMIVYHPPASVPSNSLAFSGTWTVHHEEATAGPDATLALHFTADDVYLVMSGPGTVRVSYNGRHLSTLSATGSQLYTLFSGSVLQTGLLTLSVSAGVEVYDFTFG
;
A
#
# COMPACT_ATOMS: atom_id res chain seq x y z
N MET A 1 2.45 10.59 -16.94
CA MET A 1 3.74 10.53 -17.67
C MET A 1 4.69 11.67 -17.30
N ALA A 2 4.30 12.95 -17.34
CA ALA A 2 5.21 14.05 -17.00
C ALA A 2 5.78 13.94 -15.56
N GLU A 3 4.95 13.56 -14.59
CA GLU A 3 5.38 13.34 -13.20
C GLU A 3 6.31 12.12 -13.08
N LEU A 4 6.02 11.00 -13.73
CA LEU A 4 6.92 9.83 -13.79
C LEU A 4 8.28 10.18 -14.39
N LEU A 5 8.30 11.02 -15.44
CA LEU A 5 9.54 11.51 -16.04
C LEU A 5 10.29 12.47 -15.11
N PHE A 6 9.57 13.25 -14.30
CA PHE A 6 10.15 14.13 -13.29
C PHE A 6 10.73 13.37 -12.11
N VAL A 7 10.02 12.36 -11.59
CA VAL A 7 10.50 11.45 -10.54
C VAL A 7 11.71 10.66 -11.05
N ALA A 8 11.68 10.16 -12.29
CA ALA A 8 12.81 9.51 -12.91
C ALA A 8 14.02 10.46 -13.03
N LEU A 9 13.80 11.71 -13.44
CA LEU A 9 14.85 12.74 -13.53
C LEU A 9 15.47 13.04 -12.16
N LEU A 10 14.65 13.22 -11.12
CA LEU A 10 15.09 13.46 -9.74
C LEU A 10 15.82 12.25 -9.15
N GLY A 11 15.26 11.04 -9.33
CA GLY A 11 15.90 9.79 -8.92
C GLY A 11 17.26 9.62 -9.58
N GLY A 12 17.38 9.97 -10.87
CA GLY A 12 18.65 9.99 -11.59
C GLY A 12 19.64 11.03 -11.02
N LEU A 13 19.17 12.22 -10.67
CA LEU A 13 19.98 13.29 -10.07
C LEU A 13 20.55 12.86 -8.70
N ILE A 14 19.70 12.28 -7.85
CA ILE A 14 20.08 11.76 -6.52
C ILE A 14 21.05 10.59 -6.68
N THR A 15 20.76 9.66 -7.60
CA THR A 15 21.65 8.53 -7.89
C THR A 15 23.02 9.04 -8.34
N GLY A 16 23.07 10.06 -9.20
CA GLY A 16 24.31 10.70 -9.68
C GLY A 16 25.20 11.29 -8.59
N LEU A 17 24.61 11.70 -7.46
CA LEU A 17 25.29 12.25 -6.29
C LEU A 17 25.59 11.19 -5.20
N SER A 18 25.18 9.94 -5.43
CA SER A 18 25.34 8.86 -4.47
C SER A 18 26.82 8.62 -4.12
N PRO A 19 27.14 8.32 -2.86
CA PRO A 19 28.50 8.03 -2.40
C PRO A 19 29.17 6.86 -3.15
N CYS A 20 28.41 6.05 -3.88
CA CYS A 20 28.94 4.98 -4.73
C CYS A 20 29.56 5.47 -6.06
N ILE A 21 29.20 6.67 -6.55
CA ILE A 21 29.67 7.21 -7.85
C ILE A 21 30.89 8.11 -7.67
N VAL A 22 30.94 8.85 -6.57
CA VAL A 22 32.05 9.76 -6.22
C VAL A 22 33.44 9.10 -6.32
N PRO A 23 33.65 7.83 -5.91
CA PRO A 23 34.92 7.11 -6.04
C PRO A 23 35.39 6.85 -7.48
N VAL A 24 34.49 6.85 -8.47
CA VAL A 24 34.78 6.53 -9.88
C VAL A 24 35.22 7.77 -10.66
N ILE A 25 34.94 8.97 -10.13
CA ILE A 25 35.31 10.26 -10.73
C ILE A 25 36.78 10.31 -11.17
N PRO A 26 37.78 9.87 -10.37
CA PRO A 26 39.19 9.92 -10.79
C PRO A 26 39.52 9.09 -12.04
N VAL A 27 38.83 7.96 -12.26
CA VAL A 27 39.01 7.09 -13.44
C VAL A 27 38.42 7.76 -14.68
N VAL A 28 37.23 8.36 -14.55
CA VAL A 28 36.60 9.15 -15.61
C VAL A 28 37.45 10.38 -15.96
N LEU A 29 38.09 11.01 -14.96
CA LEU A 29 39.02 12.12 -15.17
C LEU A 29 40.31 11.70 -15.85
N ALA A 30 40.85 10.53 -15.53
CA ALA A 30 42.02 9.99 -16.23
C ALA A 30 41.70 9.77 -17.73
N GLY A 31 40.52 9.25 -18.06
CA GLY A 31 40.03 9.13 -19.44
C GLY A 31 39.70 10.46 -20.12
N GLY A 32 39.22 11.47 -19.37
CA GLY A 32 38.88 12.80 -19.86
C GLY A 32 40.07 13.74 -20.06
N SER A 33 41.16 13.55 -19.31
CA SER A 33 42.37 14.40 -19.38
C SER A 33 43.25 14.14 -20.59
N ALA A 34 43.04 13.03 -21.31
CA ALA A 34 43.87 12.60 -22.43
C ALA A 34 43.54 13.28 -23.77
N SER A 35 42.63 14.26 -23.83
CA SER A 35 42.32 14.98 -25.08
C SER A 35 41.74 16.37 -24.87
N THR A 36 42.18 17.29 -25.72
CA THR A 36 41.83 18.72 -25.80
C THR A 36 40.43 19.00 -26.37
N ASN A 37 39.62 17.98 -26.68
CA ASN A 37 38.40 18.14 -27.46
C ASN A 37 37.14 18.26 -26.56
N ARG A 38 36.44 19.40 -26.66
CA ARG A 38 35.29 19.80 -25.79
C ARG A 38 34.07 18.87 -25.88
N LYS A 39 34.01 18.00 -26.91
CA LYS A 39 32.88 17.08 -27.17
C LYS A 39 33.03 15.69 -26.52
N ARG A 40 34.21 15.31 -26.04
CA ARG A 40 34.45 13.95 -25.48
C ARG A 40 33.61 13.60 -24.24
N PRO A 41 33.36 14.49 -23.26
CA PRO A 41 32.52 14.17 -22.12
C PRO A 41 31.10 13.75 -22.53
N PHE A 42 30.52 14.42 -23.52
CA PHE A 42 29.20 14.07 -24.07
C PHE A 42 29.19 12.69 -24.75
N VAL A 43 30.29 12.29 -25.40
CA VAL A 43 30.42 10.96 -26.04
C VAL A 43 30.54 9.84 -25.00
N ILE A 44 31.23 10.09 -23.87
CA ILE A 44 31.33 9.13 -22.75
C ILE A 44 29.97 8.92 -22.11
N ILE A 45 29.26 10.03 -21.84
CA ILE A 45 27.92 10.03 -21.27
C ILE A 45 26.94 9.29 -22.19
N ALA A 46 26.95 9.57 -23.50
CA ALA A 46 26.11 8.88 -24.45
C ALA A 46 26.34 7.36 -24.43
N GLY A 47 27.61 6.91 -24.32
CA GLY A 47 27.94 5.48 -24.17
C GLY A 47 27.44 4.87 -22.86
N LEU A 48 27.51 5.63 -21.76
CA LEU A 48 27.01 5.20 -20.45
C LEU A 48 25.48 5.05 -20.45
N VAL A 49 24.75 6.02 -21.01
CA VAL A 49 23.28 5.98 -21.13
C VAL A 49 22.81 4.82 -21.99
N VAL A 50 23.48 4.59 -23.13
CA VAL A 50 23.14 3.48 -24.03
C VAL A 50 23.41 2.13 -23.36
N SER A 51 24.55 1.97 -22.70
CA SER A 51 24.90 0.72 -22.01
C SER A 51 24.02 0.42 -20.81
N PHE A 52 23.72 1.44 -20.00
CA PHE A 52 22.81 1.30 -18.87
C PHE A 52 21.42 0.88 -19.34
N SER A 53 20.87 1.57 -20.34
CA SER A 53 19.57 1.22 -20.94
C SER A 53 19.55 -0.20 -21.50
N LEU A 54 20.59 -0.59 -22.25
CA LEU A 54 20.70 -1.95 -22.81
C LEU A 54 20.84 -3.01 -21.72
N THR A 55 21.61 -2.75 -20.66
CA THR A 55 21.85 -3.69 -19.56
C THR A 55 20.59 -3.89 -18.74
N VAL A 56 19.86 -2.81 -18.42
CA VAL A 56 18.57 -2.88 -17.71
C VAL A 56 17.55 -3.64 -18.56
N LEU A 57 17.45 -3.33 -19.85
CA LEU A 57 16.51 -4.01 -20.75
C LEU A 57 16.84 -5.50 -20.92
N PHE A 58 18.13 -5.83 -21.06
CA PHE A 58 18.60 -7.20 -21.15
C PHE A 58 18.42 -7.96 -19.84
N ALA A 59 18.70 -7.35 -18.69
CA ALA A 59 18.49 -7.95 -17.37
C ALA A 59 17.01 -8.26 -17.14
N SER A 60 16.11 -7.31 -17.40
CA SER A 60 14.66 -7.52 -17.29
C SER A 60 14.14 -8.61 -18.22
N THR A 61 14.73 -8.76 -19.42
CA THR A 61 14.37 -9.81 -20.38
C THR A 61 15.01 -11.16 -20.04
N ALA A 62 16.21 -11.19 -19.45
CA ALA A 62 16.89 -12.42 -19.07
C ALA A 62 16.29 -13.04 -17.79
N LEU A 63 15.84 -12.21 -16.85
CA LEU A 63 15.14 -12.65 -15.63
C LEU A 63 13.83 -13.40 -15.95
N SER A 64 13.14 -13.07 -17.05
CA SER A 64 11.89 -13.74 -17.41
C SER A 64 12.09 -15.16 -17.96
N PHE A 65 13.30 -15.50 -18.41
CA PHE A 65 13.64 -16.83 -18.94
C PHE A 65 14.36 -17.73 -17.93
N LEU A 66 15.17 -17.16 -17.03
CA LEU A 66 15.86 -17.90 -15.98
C LEU A 66 15.17 -17.63 -14.64
N HIS A 67 14.38 -18.59 -14.15
CA HIS A 67 13.78 -18.60 -12.79
C HIS A 67 14.87 -18.72 -11.71
N LEU A 68 15.75 -17.72 -11.60
CA LEU A 68 16.81 -17.65 -10.60
C LEU A 68 16.27 -17.00 -9.33
N PRO A 69 16.62 -17.51 -8.13
CA PRO A 69 16.21 -16.89 -6.88
C PRO A 69 16.78 -15.48 -6.77
N GLN A 70 15.92 -14.50 -6.45
CA GLN A 70 16.25 -13.07 -6.36
C GLN A 70 17.40 -12.79 -5.37
N ASP A 71 17.54 -13.62 -4.34
CA ASP A 71 18.64 -13.57 -3.38
C ASP A 71 20.00 -13.81 -4.02
N LEU A 72 20.10 -14.72 -5.00
CA LEU A 72 21.36 -15.03 -5.66
C LEU A 72 21.88 -13.83 -6.45
N LEU A 73 20.98 -13.11 -7.13
CA LEU A 73 21.36 -11.92 -7.91
C LEU A 73 21.81 -10.77 -6.99
N PHE A 74 21.13 -10.60 -5.85
CA PHE A 74 21.53 -9.63 -4.83
C PHE A 74 22.93 -9.93 -4.29
N TRP A 75 23.18 -11.18 -3.87
CA TRP A 75 24.48 -11.59 -3.35
C TRP A 75 25.60 -11.54 -4.39
N LEU A 76 25.30 -11.83 -5.67
CA LEU A 76 26.26 -11.63 -6.78
C LEU A 76 26.63 -10.14 -6.95
N GLY A 77 25.66 -9.23 -6.83
CA GLY A 77 25.89 -7.79 -6.87
C GLY A 77 26.76 -7.30 -5.70
N VAL A 78 26.45 -7.76 -4.47
CA VAL A 78 27.25 -7.47 -3.27
C VAL A 78 28.67 -8.03 -3.39
N ALA A 79 28.84 -9.25 -3.89
CA ALA A 79 30.15 -9.87 -4.09
C ALA A 79 31.00 -9.10 -5.11
N MET A 80 30.39 -8.65 -6.22
CA MET A 80 31.08 -7.83 -7.22
C MET A 80 31.48 -6.46 -6.67
N LEU A 81 30.59 -5.78 -5.93
CA LEU A 81 30.89 -4.50 -5.28
C LEU A 81 32.02 -4.63 -4.25
N GLY A 82 32.00 -5.72 -3.47
CA GLY A 82 33.07 -6.06 -2.53
C GLY A 82 34.41 -6.26 -3.21
N ALA A 83 34.45 -6.97 -4.35
CA ALA A 83 35.68 -7.17 -5.13
C ALA A 83 36.27 -5.84 -5.63
N ILE A 84 35.41 -4.91 -6.07
CA ILE A 84 35.82 -3.57 -6.52
C ILE A 84 36.35 -2.73 -5.35
N SER A 85 35.68 -2.75 -4.20
CA SER A 85 36.13 -2.05 -2.99
C SER A 85 37.51 -2.55 -2.52
N VAL A 86 37.73 -3.86 -2.48
CA VAL A 86 39.03 -4.45 -2.12
C VAL A 86 40.11 -4.06 -3.14
N GLY A 87 39.78 -4.01 -4.43
CA GLY A 87 40.69 -3.55 -5.49
C GLY A 87 41.08 -2.07 -5.39
N LEU A 88 40.20 -1.22 -4.85
CA LEU A 88 40.49 0.19 -4.56
C LEU A 88 41.33 0.37 -3.30
N LEU A 89 41.14 -0.49 -2.29
CA LEU A 89 41.88 -0.46 -1.02
C LEU A 89 43.32 -0.99 -1.17
N ILE A 90 43.50 -2.04 -2.00
CA ILE A 90 44.80 -2.70 -2.24
C ILE A 90 45.18 -2.57 -3.72
N PRO A 91 46.07 -1.63 -4.10
CA PRO A 91 46.46 -1.37 -5.50
C PRO A 91 47.04 -2.59 -6.23
N ARG A 92 47.66 -3.51 -5.49
CA ARG A 92 48.22 -4.77 -6.02
C ARG A 92 47.14 -5.75 -6.49
N VAL A 93 45.99 -5.76 -5.81
CA VAL A 93 44.85 -6.64 -6.15
C VAL A 93 44.11 -6.09 -7.37
N GLY A 94 43.95 -4.76 -7.46
CA GLY A 94 43.35 -4.11 -8.64
C GLY A 94 44.05 -4.49 -9.95
N VAL A 95 45.39 -4.48 -9.98
CA VAL A 95 46.17 -4.86 -11.17
C VAL A 95 45.97 -6.34 -11.55
N VAL A 96 45.77 -7.23 -10.58
CA VAL A 96 45.52 -8.66 -10.85
C VAL A 96 44.09 -8.88 -11.37
N LEU A 97 43.11 -8.16 -10.82
CA LEU A 97 41.72 -8.18 -11.25
C LEU A 97 41.54 -7.62 -12.67
N GLU A 98 42.32 -6.58 -13.03
CA GLU A 98 42.27 -5.91 -14.33
C GLU A 98 42.96 -6.71 -15.46
N ARG A 99 43.92 -7.60 -15.17
CA ARG A 99 44.66 -8.39 -16.18
C ARG A 99 43.81 -9.14 -17.21
N PRO A 100 42.73 -9.87 -16.85
CA PRO A 100 41.87 -10.53 -17.83
C PRO A 100 41.09 -9.54 -18.70
N PHE A 101 40.65 -8.40 -18.14
CA PHE A 101 39.91 -7.37 -18.88
C PHE A 101 40.81 -6.48 -19.75
N ALA A 102 42.04 -6.22 -19.32
CA ALA A 102 43.04 -5.46 -20.09
C ALA A 102 43.41 -6.14 -21.41
N ARG A 103 43.36 -7.48 -21.48
CA ARG A 103 43.55 -8.24 -22.72
C ARG A 103 42.40 -8.07 -23.72
N LEU A 104 41.19 -7.77 -23.25
CA LEU A 104 40.01 -7.53 -24.08
C LEU A 104 39.87 -6.07 -24.53
N GLY A 105 40.53 -5.10 -23.86
CA GLY A 105 40.26 -3.67 -24.05
C GLY A 105 41.42 -2.76 -24.48
N SER A 106 42.68 -3.22 -24.55
CA SER A 106 43.83 -2.29 -24.61
C SER A 106 44.05 -1.54 -25.94
N THR A 107 43.47 -1.98 -27.07
CA THR A 107 43.75 -1.38 -28.39
C THR A 107 42.74 -0.32 -28.86
N ARG A 108 41.61 -0.09 -28.16
CA ARG A 108 40.57 0.86 -28.59
C ARG A 108 40.40 2.13 -27.73
N TYR A 109 41.15 2.27 -26.62
CA TYR A 109 41.01 3.41 -25.72
C TYR A 109 41.74 4.69 -26.17
N ALA A 110 42.65 4.60 -27.14
CA ALA A 110 43.48 5.73 -27.59
C ALA A 110 42.87 6.56 -28.75
N THR A 111 41.83 6.07 -29.43
CA THR A 111 41.20 6.77 -30.59
C THR A 111 39.93 7.53 -30.20
N GLU A 112 39.44 8.40 -31.07
CA GLU A 112 38.30 9.33 -30.81
C GLU A 112 37.00 8.65 -30.33
N GLY A 113 36.82 7.35 -30.57
CA GLY A 113 35.69 6.54 -30.08
C GLY A 113 35.89 5.87 -28.71
N GLY A 114 37.08 5.98 -28.10
CA GLY A 114 37.41 5.31 -26.83
C GLY A 114 36.54 5.75 -25.65
N GLY A 115 36.00 6.97 -25.69
CA GLY A 115 35.08 7.47 -24.66
C GLY A 115 33.75 6.71 -24.63
N PHE A 116 33.21 6.34 -25.79
CA PHE A 116 31.96 5.58 -25.88
C PHE A 116 32.15 4.15 -25.36
N VAL A 117 33.30 3.53 -25.65
CA VAL A 117 33.65 2.19 -25.15
C VAL A 117 33.89 2.18 -23.64
N LEU A 118 34.52 3.23 -23.09
CA LEU A 118 34.63 3.42 -21.64
C LEU A 118 33.23 3.49 -21.01
N GLY A 119 32.35 4.33 -21.55
CA GLY A 119 30.96 4.45 -21.09
C GLY A 119 30.20 3.11 -21.15
N LEU A 120 30.42 2.34 -22.22
CA LEU A 120 29.82 1.02 -22.39
C LEU A 120 30.21 0.02 -21.30
N SER A 121 31.49 0.01 -20.91
CA SER A 121 31.98 -0.91 -19.87
C SER A 121 31.49 -0.57 -18.46
N LEU A 122 31.13 0.70 -18.22
CA LEU A 122 30.77 1.18 -16.89
C LEU A 122 29.29 0.93 -16.55
N GLY A 123 28.39 0.86 -17.53
CA GLY A 123 26.94 0.68 -17.31
C GLY A 123 26.55 -0.44 -16.33
N PRO A 124 27.03 -1.69 -16.51
CA PRO A 124 26.71 -2.80 -15.62
C PRO A 124 27.17 -2.62 -14.16
N VAL A 125 28.24 -1.85 -13.95
CA VAL A 125 28.82 -1.61 -12.61
C VAL A 125 27.92 -0.71 -11.76
N PHE A 126 27.05 0.10 -12.38
CA PHE A 126 26.17 1.03 -11.68
C PHE A 126 24.87 0.40 -11.18
N VAL A 127 24.50 -0.77 -11.73
CA VAL A 127 23.26 -1.49 -11.40
C VAL A 127 23.06 -1.75 -9.90
N PRO A 128 24.05 -2.29 -9.15
CA PRO A 128 23.86 -2.57 -7.71
C PRO A 128 23.71 -1.31 -6.85
N CYS A 129 24.23 -0.15 -7.30
CA CYS A 129 24.18 1.11 -6.56
C CYS A 129 22.87 1.87 -6.75
N ALA A 130 22.14 1.55 -7.81
CA ALA A 130 20.82 2.09 -8.10
C ALA A 130 19.69 1.15 -7.62
N GLY A 131 20.02 0.03 -6.96
CA GLY A 131 19.11 -1.07 -6.59
C GLY A 131 17.73 -0.63 -6.08
N PRO A 132 17.64 0.14 -4.99
CA PRO A 132 16.33 0.54 -4.44
C PRO A 132 15.47 1.34 -5.42
N VAL A 133 16.08 2.25 -6.18
CA VAL A 133 15.40 3.12 -7.15
C VAL A 133 15.07 2.37 -8.44
N LEU A 134 15.98 1.49 -8.89
CA LEU A 134 15.76 0.59 -10.01
C LEU A 134 14.68 -0.43 -9.70
N THR A 135 14.54 -0.91 -8.47
CA THR A 135 13.41 -1.76 -8.07
C THR A 135 12.10 -1.01 -8.21
N ALA A 136 12.02 0.24 -7.73
CA ALA A 136 10.84 1.09 -7.92
C ALA A 136 10.53 1.32 -9.42
N ILE A 137 11.53 1.64 -10.24
CA ILE A 137 11.38 1.87 -11.69
C ILE A 137 11.06 0.58 -12.45
N THR A 138 11.63 -0.55 -12.05
CA THR A 138 11.41 -1.85 -12.70
C THR A 138 10.02 -2.38 -12.37
N VAL A 139 9.56 -2.21 -11.13
CA VAL A 139 8.17 -2.46 -10.75
C VAL A 139 7.22 -1.55 -11.55
N ALA A 140 7.55 -0.26 -11.68
CA ALA A 140 6.81 0.67 -12.53
C ALA A 140 6.83 0.30 -14.04
N SER A 141 7.88 -0.38 -14.51
CA SER A 141 8.04 -0.79 -15.92
C SER A 141 7.48 -2.18 -16.23
N ALA A 142 7.25 -3.03 -15.22
CA ALA A 142 6.85 -4.43 -15.38
C ALA A 142 5.40 -4.62 -15.86
N HIS A 143 4.55 -3.59 -15.75
CA HIS A 143 3.15 -3.65 -16.20
C HIS A 143 2.92 -3.16 -17.64
N HIS A 144 3.94 -2.58 -18.29
CA HIS A 144 3.89 -2.27 -19.71
C HIS A 144 4.60 -3.36 -20.51
N ARG A 145 3.87 -4.07 -21.39
CA ARG A 145 4.50 -4.86 -22.47
C ARG A 145 5.54 -3.97 -23.13
N VAL A 146 6.81 -4.38 -23.07
CA VAL A 146 8.02 -3.74 -23.61
C VAL A 146 7.68 -2.62 -24.61
N GLY A 147 7.48 -1.41 -24.10
CA GLY A 147 6.83 -0.30 -24.81
C GLY A 147 7.55 1.03 -24.62
N SER A 148 7.25 1.98 -25.50
CA SER A 148 7.88 3.31 -25.60
C SER A 148 7.94 4.10 -24.29
N SER A 149 7.05 3.81 -23.32
CA SER A 149 7.03 4.40 -21.99
C SER A 149 8.24 4.00 -21.13
N ALA A 150 8.60 2.72 -21.07
CA ALA A 150 9.78 2.26 -20.31
C ALA A 150 11.08 2.83 -20.90
N LEU A 151 11.15 2.97 -22.23
CA LEU A 151 12.25 3.63 -22.92
C LEU A 151 12.33 5.12 -22.56
N LEU A 152 11.19 5.82 -22.51
CA LEU A 152 11.15 7.24 -22.13
C LEU A 152 11.53 7.46 -20.66
N VAL A 153 11.05 6.62 -19.74
CA VAL A 153 11.39 6.70 -18.31
C VAL A 153 12.87 6.42 -18.09
N THR A 154 13.41 5.37 -18.72
CA THR A 154 14.84 5.05 -18.65
C THR A 154 15.70 6.17 -19.24
N LEU A 155 15.24 6.79 -20.34
CA LEU A 155 15.94 7.92 -20.95
C LEU A 155 15.98 9.14 -20.03
N PHE A 156 14.85 9.49 -19.39
CA PHE A 156 14.79 10.62 -18.46
C PHE A 156 15.57 10.38 -17.17
N TYR A 157 15.55 9.15 -16.65
CA TYR A 157 16.41 8.74 -15.53
C TYR A 157 17.89 8.87 -15.89
N ALA A 158 18.27 8.40 -17.09
CA ALA A 158 19.65 8.50 -17.58
C ALA A 158 20.09 9.96 -17.84
N ILE A 159 19.16 10.83 -18.28
CA ILE A 159 19.39 12.28 -18.37
C ILE A 159 19.59 12.88 -16.98
N GLY A 160 18.84 12.42 -15.97
CA GLY A 160 18.98 12.82 -14.57
C GLY A 160 20.38 12.54 -14.02
N ILE A 161 20.94 11.35 -14.29
CA ILE A 161 22.31 10.97 -13.91
C ILE A 161 23.36 11.79 -14.67
N THR A 162 23.06 12.14 -15.93
CA THR A 162 23.99 12.85 -16.82
C THR A 162 24.30 14.26 -16.33
N LEU A 163 23.31 14.97 -15.80
CA LEU A 163 23.43 16.37 -15.38
C LEU A 163 24.51 16.58 -14.30
N PRO A 164 24.50 15.88 -13.14
CA PRO A 164 25.52 16.04 -12.10
C PRO A 164 26.89 15.54 -12.58
N LEU A 165 26.94 14.46 -13.36
CA LEU A 165 28.20 13.95 -13.91
C LEU A 165 28.87 14.95 -14.88
N LEU A 166 28.07 15.64 -15.70
CA LEU A 166 28.57 16.66 -16.61
C LEU A 166 29.11 17.87 -15.84
N VAL A 167 28.40 18.32 -14.81
CA VAL A 167 28.85 19.43 -13.95
C VAL A 167 30.15 19.05 -13.24
N LEU A 168 30.24 17.86 -12.64
CA LEU A 168 31.44 17.36 -11.98
C LEU A 168 32.62 17.23 -12.95
N ALA A 169 32.38 16.73 -14.18
CA ALA A 169 33.41 16.63 -15.21
C ALA A 169 33.95 18.00 -15.63
N LEU A 170 33.08 19.01 -15.81
CA LEU A 170 33.48 20.37 -16.17
C LEU A 170 34.24 21.07 -15.04
N VAL A 171 33.76 20.94 -13.79
CA VAL A 171 34.43 21.48 -12.60
C VAL A 171 35.82 20.86 -12.45
N ALA A 172 35.92 19.55 -12.62
CA ALA A 172 37.19 18.84 -12.51
C ALA A 172 38.16 19.14 -13.66
N GLN A 173 37.69 19.34 -14.90
CA GLN A 173 38.53 19.85 -16.00
C GLN A 173 39.11 21.24 -15.71
N ARG A 174 38.36 22.09 -15.01
CA ARG A 174 38.81 23.43 -14.60
C ARG A 174 39.70 23.42 -13.36
N ALA A 175 39.47 22.48 -12.45
CA ALA A 175 40.29 22.27 -11.26
C ALA A 175 41.64 21.62 -11.59
N THR A 176 41.69 20.73 -12.59
CA THR A 176 42.92 20.02 -12.97
C THR A 176 44.00 20.91 -13.60
N THR A 177 43.65 22.08 -14.13
CA THR A 177 44.62 23.09 -14.61
C THR A 177 45.13 24.00 -13.48
N SER A 178 44.38 24.13 -12.38
CA SER A 178 44.67 25.07 -11.29
C SER A 178 45.24 24.39 -10.02
N TRP A 179 44.93 23.12 -9.78
CA TRP A 179 45.26 22.41 -8.53
C TRP A 179 46.30 21.31 -8.75
N THR A 180 47.57 21.69 -8.84
CA THR A 180 48.71 20.75 -8.92
C THR A 180 48.95 19.98 -7.62
N SER A 181 48.52 20.53 -6.47
CA SER A 181 48.67 19.93 -5.13
C SER A 181 47.76 18.70 -4.92
N LEU A 182 46.57 18.69 -5.54
CA LEU A 182 45.61 17.58 -5.44
C LEU A 182 46.16 16.28 -6.04
N ARG A 183 47.04 16.38 -7.05
CA ARG A 183 47.71 15.22 -7.67
C ARG A 183 48.62 14.46 -6.69
N ARG A 184 49.16 15.13 -5.66
CA ARG A 184 50.00 14.48 -4.63
C ARG A 184 49.19 13.61 -3.67
N HIS A 185 47.89 13.88 -3.52
CA HIS A 185 47.00 13.17 -2.58
C HIS A 185 46.05 12.19 -3.28
N LEU A 186 46.10 12.07 -4.60
CA LEU A 186 45.28 11.13 -5.39
C LEU A 186 45.30 9.68 -4.86
N PRO A 187 46.45 9.11 -4.41
CA PRO A 187 46.49 7.78 -3.82
C PRO A 187 45.71 7.67 -2.51
N ALA A 188 45.81 8.69 -1.65
CA ALA A 188 45.10 8.74 -0.38
C ALA A 188 43.59 8.92 -0.59
N VAL A 189 43.19 9.77 -1.54
CA VAL A 189 41.78 9.96 -1.92
C VAL A 189 41.17 8.66 -2.44
N ARG A 190 41.91 7.90 -3.26
CA ARG A 190 41.47 6.59 -3.76
C ARG A 190 41.27 5.57 -2.64
N GLN A 191 42.17 5.53 -1.66
CA GLN A 191 42.07 4.61 -0.51
C GLN A 191 40.89 4.95 0.40
N VAL A 192 40.69 6.24 0.70
CA VAL A 192 39.56 6.71 1.51
C VAL A 192 38.24 6.38 0.81
N ALA A 193 38.15 6.63 -0.49
CA ALA A 193 36.96 6.30 -1.28
C ALA A 193 36.69 4.79 -1.33
N GLY A 194 37.73 3.96 -1.46
CA GLY A 194 37.61 2.50 -1.39
C GLY A 194 37.14 1.98 -0.02
N ALA A 195 37.63 2.59 1.06
CA ALA A 195 37.22 2.27 2.43
C ALA A 195 35.75 2.64 2.70
N VAL A 196 35.31 3.82 2.25
CA VAL A 196 33.90 4.24 2.36
C VAL A 196 32.97 3.30 1.58
N LEU A 197 33.36 2.92 0.35
CA LEU A 197 32.59 1.96 -0.45
C LEU A 197 32.54 0.56 0.20
N GLY A 198 33.64 0.14 0.84
CA GLY A 198 33.70 -1.14 1.56
C GLY A 198 32.78 -1.15 2.78
N LEU A 199 32.77 -0.06 3.55
CA LEU A 199 31.85 0.11 4.68
C LEU A 199 30.39 0.10 4.23
N ALA A 200 30.06 0.78 3.12
CA ALA A 200 28.72 0.75 2.54
C ALA A 200 28.32 -0.66 2.07
N THR A 201 29.24 -1.39 1.43
CA THR A 201 29.00 -2.78 0.97
C THR A 201 28.73 -3.71 2.16
N LEU A 202 29.51 -3.57 3.25
CA LEU A 202 29.29 -4.32 4.49
C LEU A 202 27.95 -3.94 5.13
N ALA A 203 27.61 -2.67 5.19
CA ALA A 203 26.34 -2.20 5.74
C ALA A 203 25.12 -2.76 4.97
N ILE A 204 25.22 -2.89 3.64
CA ILE A 204 24.20 -3.52 2.79
C ILE A 204 24.16 -5.03 3.04
N ALA A 205 25.31 -5.71 3.08
CA ALA A 205 25.39 -7.16 3.28
C ALA A 205 24.85 -7.62 4.64
N PHE A 206 25.03 -6.81 5.68
CA PHE A 206 24.51 -7.08 7.03
C PHE A 206 23.13 -6.46 7.31
N ASN A 207 22.47 -5.90 6.29
CA ASN A 207 21.16 -5.25 6.39
C ASN A 207 21.09 -4.11 7.43
N TRP A 208 22.21 -3.44 7.67
CA TRP A 208 22.32 -2.37 8.67
C TRP A 208 21.56 -1.11 8.21
N LEU A 209 21.52 -0.83 6.90
CA LEU A 209 20.72 0.28 6.36
C LEU A 209 19.21 0.10 6.59
N GLY A 210 18.70 -1.14 6.53
CA GLY A 210 17.30 -1.44 6.81
C GLY A 210 16.96 -1.32 8.31
N ALA A 211 17.92 -1.54 9.20
CA ALA A 211 17.75 -1.27 10.64
C ALA A 211 17.79 0.24 10.94
N VAL A 212 18.73 0.97 10.33
CA VAL A 212 18.86 2.43 10.51
C VAL A 212 17.69 3.20 9.87
N GLN A 213 17.11 2.73 8.77
CA GLN A 213 15.87 3.30 8.20
C GLN A 213 14.63 3.03 9.04
N ARG A 214 14.61 2.01 9.91
CA ARG A 214 13.53 1.80 10.89
C ARG A 214 13.67 2.69 12.13
N ASP A 215 14.91 3.03 12.51
CA ASP A 215 15.18 3.75 13.77
C ASP A 215 15.44 5.25 13.61
N VAL A 216 15.60 5.76 12.37
CA VAL A 216 15.85 7.19 12.12
C VAL A 216 14.87 7.72 11.06
N PRO A 217 13.92 8.60 11.43
CA PRO A 217 13.08 9.31 10.46
C PRO A 217 13.98 10.18 9.58
N GLY A 218 14.23 9.70 8.35
CA GLY A 218 15.07 10.38 7.38
C GLY A 218 14.30 11.49 6.67
N TYR A 219 14.96 12.63 6.51
CA TYR A 219 14.70 13.82 5.66
C TYR A 219 14.04 13.60 4.28
N THR A 220 13.84 12.36 3.84
CA THR A 220 13.06 12.00 2.65
C THR A 220 11.55 11.99 2.91
N SER A 221 11.09 11.71 4.14
CA SER A 221 9.66 11.75 4.48
C SER A 221 9.06 13.15 4.27
N ALA A 222 9.78 14.21 4.62
CA ALA A 222 9.32 15.58 4.39
C ALA A 222 9.24 15.99 2.90
N LEU A 223 9.91 15.28 2.00
CA LEU A 223 9.85 15.53 0.54
C LEU A 223 8.83 14.60 -0.13
N GLU A 224 8.63 13.41 0.41
CA GLU A 224 7.62 12.43 0.03
C GLU A 224 6.22 12.91 0.46
N ASP A 225 6.08 13.38 1.70
CA ASP A 225 4.89 14.04 2.24
C ASP A 225 4.50 15.28 1.43
N HIS A 226 5.46 16.02 0.87
CA HIS A 226 5.15 17.23 0.08
C HIS A 226 4.72 16.92 -1.37
N ILE A 227 5.13 15.75 -1.89
CA ILE A 227 4.70 15.24 -3.20
C ILE A 227 3.36 14.50 -3.06
N GLU A 228 3.17 13.75 -1.97
CA GLU A 228 1.90 13.09 -1.62
C GLU A 228 0.81 14.10 -1.19
N SER A 229 1.18 15.20 -0.51
CA SER A 229 0.23 16.24 -0.09
C SER A 229 -0.26 17.15 -1.23
N THR A 230 0.26 17.01 -2.45
CA THR A 230 -0.32 17.70 -3.61
C THR A 230 -1.42 16.82 -4.21
N GLY A 231 -2.59 16.85 -3.57
CA GLY A 231 -3.76 15.97 -3.78
C GLY A 231 -4.38 15.90 -5.18
N SER A 232 -3.75 16.44 -6.23
CA SER A 232 -4.15 16.22 -7.62
C SER A 232 -3.53 14.95 -8.24
N ALA A 233 -2.35 14.49 -7.78
CA ALA A 233 -1.66 13.35 -8.37
C ALA A 233 -2.23 12.00 -7.93
N CYS A 234 -2.56 11.83 -6.64
CA CYS A 234 -3.20 10.61 -6.13
C CYS A 234 -4.63 10.44 -6.65
N THR A 235 -5.38 11.54 -6.82
CA THR A 235 -6.77 11.53 -7.30
C THR A 235 -6.86 11.35 -8.81
N GLN A 236 -5.93 11.92 -9.62
CA GLN A 236 -5.86 11.66 -11.07
C GLN A 236 -5.20 10.30 -11.38
N LEU A 237 -4.28 9.83 -10.53
CA LEU A 237 -3.92 8.41 -10.40
C LEU A 237 -4.97 7.62 -9.59
N ARG A 238 -6.18 8.13 -9.33
CA ARG A 238 -7.37 7.34 -8.95
C ARG A 238 -8.49 7.44 -9.98
N GLN A 239 -8.27 8.28 -10.99
CA GLN A 239 -9.12 8.55 -12.16
C GLN A 239 -8.41 8.37 -13.56
N LEU A 240 -7.34 7.57 -13.73
CA LEU A 240 -6.82 7.11 -15.05
C LEU A 240 -6.67 5.55 -15.34
N SER A 241 -6.94 4.61 -14.41
CA SER A 241 -6.60 3.14 -14.37
C SER A 241 -7.78 2.20 -14.54
N GLY A 242 -8.85 2.31 -13.78
CA GLY A 242 -9.83 1.25 -13.72
C GLY A 242 -10.39 0.90 -12.36
N GLU A 243 -10.20 1.63 -11.25
CA GLU A 243 -10.56 1.11 -9.92
C GLU A 243 -12.07 1.11 -9.66
N HIS A 244 -12.76 0.22 -10.37
CA HIS A 244 -13.16 -1.05 -9.77
C HIS A 244 -12.10 -2.14 -10.03
N GLU A 245 -11.31 -2.57 -9.02
CA GLU A 245 -11.03 -4.01 -8.88
C GLU A 245 -10.56 -4.46 -7.48
N ASN A 246 -11.48 -4.95 -6.65
CA ASN A 246 -11.20 -6.02 -5.67
C ASN A 246 -12.14 -7.21 -5.92
N GLN A 247 -12.11 -7.82 -7.11
CA GLN A 247 -12.98 -8.98 -7.42
C GLN A 247 -12.49 -10.24 -6.69
N PHE A 248 -12.79 -10.31 -5.38
CA PHE A 248 -12.16 -11.13 -4.33
C PHE A 248 -10.65 -11.18 -4.54
N ALA A 249 -9.99 -10.09 -4.13
CA ALA A 249 -8.65 -9.55 -4.44
C ALA A 249 -7.94 -10.14 -5.67
N ALA A 250 -8.73 -10.19 -6.74
CA ALA A 250 -8.51 -10.72 -8.08
C ALA A 250 -8.54 -12.25 -8.23
N ALA A 251 -9.54 -12.91 -7.65
CA ALA A 251 -9.74 -14.36 -7.51
C ALA A 251 -8.50 -15.26 -7.32
N ASN A 252 -7.56 -14.99 -6.42
CA ASN A 252 -7.39 -13.82 -5.58
C ASN A 252 -5.94 -13.31 -5.77
N ALA A 253 -5.62 -12.98 -7.01
CA ALA A 253 -4.35 -13.16 -7.69
C ALA A 253 -3.97 -14.66 -7.86
N ARG A 254 -5.02 -15.50 -7.96
CA ARG A 254 -5.14 -16.79 -8.68
C ARG A 254 -4.41 -18.00 -8.10
N LEU A 255 -4.86 -18.51 -6.95
CA LEU A 255 -4.45 -19.80 -6.36
C LEU A 255 -2.91 -20.03 -6.32
N GLU A 256 -2.16 -18.93 -6.22
CA GLU A 256 -0.80 -18.81 -5.65
C GLU A 256 0.43 -19.01 -6.55
N GLY A 257 0.55 -18.17 -7.57
CA GLY A 257 1.85 -17.79 -8.15
C GLY A 257 1.87 -16.35 -8.69
N ARG A 258 1.45 -15.38 -7.87
CA ARG A 258 0.70 -14.13 -8.24
C ARG A 258 1.55 -12.87 -8.56
N LYS A 259 0.92 -11.81 -9.15
CA LYS A 259 0.93 -10.42 -8.60
C LYS A 259 -0.16 -9.49 -9.19
N ALA A 260 -0.89 -8.82 -8.30
CA ALA A 260 -1.61 -7.55 -8.51
C ALA A 260 -0.87 -6.46 -7.72
N THR A 261 -0.79 -5.22 -8.22
CA THR A 261 -0.12 -4.11 -7.52
C THR A 261 -0.88 -2.80 -7.70
N CYS A 262 -1.12 -2.19 -6.54
CA CYS A 262 -1.48 -0.80 -6.23
C CYS A 262 -2.86 -0.34 -6.70
N ALA A 263 -3.72 -0.18 -5.70
CA ALA A 263 -4.97 0.54 -5.74
C ALA A 263 -4.72 2.02 -6.07
N GLY A 264 -4.83 2.30 -7.37
CA GLY A 264 -5.02 3.63 -7.90
C GLY A 264 -5.31 3.55 -9.39
N THR A 265 -6.33 4.27 -9.83
CA THR A 265 -6.49 4.97 -11.13
C THR A 265 -7.92 4.68 -11.74
N ASP A 266 -8.69 5.56 -12.40
CA ASP A 266 -9.71 5.27 -13.48
C ASP A 266 -10.17 6.34 -14.52
N GLN A 267 -9.78 6.14 -15.81
CA GLN A 267 -10.49 6.41 -17.09
C GLN A 267 -9.60 7.03 -18.21
N GLY A 268 -9.58 6.59 -19.48
CA GLY A 268 -10.34 5.58 -20.20
C GLY A 268 -10.33 5.84 -21.74
N ASN A 269 -10.42 4.75 -22.52
CA ASN A 269 -11.09 4.58 -23.84
C ASN A 269 -10.51 5.31 -25.10
N SER A 270 -10.54 4.80 -26.35
CA SER A 270 -11.52 3.91 -26.99
C SER A 270 -11.10 3.41 -28.39
N GLN A 271 -11.73 2.29 -28.79
CA GLN A 271 -12.37 2.02 -30.09
C GLN A 271 -11.63 1.36 -31.28
N SER A 272 -12.23 0.24 -31.70
CA SER A 272 -12.59 -0.16 -33.07
C SER A 272 -11.64 -1.09 -33.86
N GLY A 273 -12.05 -2.36 -33.95
CA GLY A 273 -12.55 -2.90 -35.22
C GLY A 273 -11.57 -3.56 -36.20
N HIS A 274 -11.92 -4.81 -36.52
CA HIS A 274 -11.84 -5.44 -37.85
C HIS A 274 -10.59 -6.22 -38.31
N LEU A 275 -10.93 -7.44 -38.77
CA LEU A 275 -10.42 -8.20 -39.92
C LEU A 275 -9.19 -9.13 -39.75
N ALA A 276 -9.55 -10.42 -39.70
CA ALA A 276 -9.26 -11.41 -40.75
C ALA A 276 -8.01 -12.32 -40.66
N ALA A 277 -8.33 -13.60 -40.89
CA ALA A 277 -7.63 -14.57 -41.73
C ALA A 277 -6.43 -15.35 -41.18
N GLY A 278 -6.61 -16.68 -41.16
CA GLY A 278 -5.76 -17.56 -41.96
C GLY A 278 -4.95 -18.59 -41.18
N ALA A 279 -5.44 -19.83 -41.13
CA ALA A 279 -4.61 -21.03 -41.28
C ALA A 279 -5.48 -22.30 -41.54
N THR A 280 -5.65 -22.58 -42.84
CA THR A 280 -5.71 -23.90 -43.49
C THR A 280 -4.62 -24.83 -42.89
N THR A 281 -4.68 -26.15 -42.73
CA THR A 281 -5.43 -27.31 -43.25
C THR A 281 -4.96 -28.50 -42.39
N THR A 282 -5.70 -29.59 -42.12
CA THR A 282 -5.56 -30.90 -42.80
C THR A 282 -6.55 -31.93 -42.17
N THR A 283 -7.54 -32.39 -42.96
CA THR A 283 -7.98 -33.79 -43.27
C THR A 283 -7.65 -34.93 -42.24
N THR A 284 -8.50 -35.89 -41.79
CA THR A 284 -9.64 -36.69 -42.34
C THR A 284 -10.27 -37.56 -41.18
N PRO A 285 -11.51 -38.11 -41.24
CA PRO A 285 -12.27 -38.77 -40.13
C PRO A 285 -12.40 -40.32 -40.30
N PRO A 286 -13.34 -41.09 -39.70
CA PRO A 286 -14.14 -41.01 -38.45
C PRO A 286 -14.03 -42.30 -37.56
N VAL A 287 -14.30 -42.23 -36.23
CA VAL A 287 -14.69 -43.43 -35.44
C VAL A 287 -15.69 -43.06 -34.31
N ARG A 288 -16.86 -43.70 -34.32
CA ARG A 288 -17.72 -44.05 -33.16
C ARG A 288 -17.74 -45.60 -33.11
N PRO A 289 -18.18 -46.29 -32.03
CA PRO A 289 -18.92 -45.83 -30.84
C PRO A 289 -18.42 -46.44 -29.49
N SER A 290 -18.88 -45.90 -28.35
CA SER A 290 -19.49 -46.67 -27.23
C SER A 290 -19.62 -45.82 -25.96
N THR A 291 -20.85 -45.54 -25.54
CA THR A 291 -21.19 -45.22 -24.14
C THR A 291 -21.04 -46.49 -23.29
N PRO A 292 -20.61 -46.41 -22.01
CA PRO A 292 -21.63 -46.38 -20.95
C PRO A 292 -21.27 -45.52 -19.71
N GLN A 293 -22.27 -44.71 -19.31
CA GLN A 293 -22.86 -44.63 -17.97
C GLN A 293 -22.07 -44.04 -16.76
N LYS A 294 -22.46 -42.79 -16.46
CA LYS A 294 -22.77 -42.17 -15.15
C LYS A 294 -21.76 -42.29 -14.00
N ALA A 295 -21.05 -41.19 -13.77
CA ALA A 295 -21.02 -40.54 -12.46
C ALA A 295 -21.93 -39.29 -12.53
N PRO A 296 -22.66 -38.89 -11.47
CA PRO A 296 -23.42 -37.65 -11.49
C PRO A 296 -22.41 -36.50 -11.59
N VAL A 297 -22.38 -35.87 -12.76
CA VAL A 297 -21.81 -34.54 -12.92
C VAL A 297 -22.65 -33.65 -12.01
N PHE A 298 -22.09 -33.22 -10.88
CA PHE A 298 -22.63 -32.09 -10.13
C PHE A 298 -22.88 -30.98 -11.14
N MET A 299 -24.15 -30.65 -11.35
CA MET A 299 -24.55 -29.65 -12.32
C MET A 299 -23.84 -28.34 -11.97
N ALA A 300 -22.93 -27.93 -12.85
CA ALA A 300 -22.36 -26.61 -12.80
C ALA A 300 -23.48 -25.58 -13.03
N SER A 301 -23.66 -24.76 -11.99
CA SER A 301 -24.29 -23.43 -11.89
C SER A 301 -25.72 -23.22 -12.40
N LYS A 302 -26.67 -23.18 -11.47
CA LYS A 302 -27.97 -22.48 -11.61
C LYS A 302 -27.90 -21.00 -11.18
N THR A 303 -26.70 -20.43 -11.06
CA THR A 303 -26.48 -19.10 -10.45
C THR A 303 -25.73 -18.19 -11.40
N ASN A 304 -26.28 -17.01 -11.69
CA ASN A 304 -25.63 -16.00 -12.55
C ASN A 304 -24.52 -15.21 -11.84
N LEU A 305 -24.20 -15.52 -10.58
CA LEU A 305 -23.10 -14.87 -9.85
C LEU A 305 -21.73 -15.34 -10.34
N PRO A 306 -20.72 -14.46 -10.39
CA PRO A 306 -19.35 -14.86 -10.69
C PRO A 306 -18.80 -15.80 -9.63
N ALA A 307 -17.81 -16.62 -9.98
CA ALA A 307 -17.03 -17.40 -9.04
C ALA A 307 -15.74 -16.64 -8.75
N LEU A 308 -15.60 -16.12 -7.54
CA LEU A 308 -14.53 -15.19 -7.18
C LEU A 308 -13.37 -15.86 -6.45
N GLY A 309 -13.42 -17.16 -6.17
CA GLY A 309 -12.32 -17.91 -5.53
C GLY A 309 -12.75 -18.63 -4.26
N HIS A 310 -11.89 -19.49 -3.72
CA HIS A 310 -12.20 -20.17 -2.47
C HIS A 310 -12.06 -19.23 -1.28
N ALA A 311 -13.05 -19.26 -0.40
CA ALA A 311 -12.99 -18.53 0.85
C ALA A 311 -11.87 -19.10 1.76
N PRO A 312 -10.95 -18.26 2.27
CA PRO A 312 -9.94 -18.62 3.26
C PRO A 312 -10.60 -19.11 4.53
N ASN A 313 -9.98 -20.08 5.21
CA ASN A 313 -10.50 -20.52 6.49
C ASN A 313 -10.30 -19.43 7.56
N PHE A 314 -11.11 -19.47 8.63
CA PHE A 314 -10.89 -18.61 9.79
C PHE A 314 -9.57 -18.99 10.48
N THR A 315 -8.65 -18.05 10.62
CA THR A 315 -7.33 -18.27 11.21
C THR A 315 -6.98 -17.16 12.20
N GLY A 316 -6.12 -17.46 13.17
CA GLY A 316 -5.72 -16.48 14.20
C GLY A 316 -6.83 -16.04 15.16
N ILE A 317 -7.98 -16.73 15.16
CA ILE A 317 -9.13 -16.37 16.00
C ILE A 317 -8.80 -16.58 17.50
N ALA A 318 -8.92 -15.50 18.27
CA ALA A 318 -8.62 -15.47 19.70
C ALA A 318 -9.71 -16.16 20.53
N ALA A 319 -10.98 -15.97 20.16
CA ALA A 319 -12.12 -16.60 20.81
C ALA A 319 -13.32 -16.69 19.85
N TRP A 320 -14.22 -17.60 20.16
CA TRP A 320 -15.52 -17.75 19.50
C TRP A 320 -16.61 -17.58 20.54
N PHE A 321 -17.71 -16.94 20.16
CA PHE A 321 -18.95 -16.91 20.95
C PHE A 321 -20.16 -17.05 20.03
N ASN A 322 -21.34 -17.27 20.60
CA ASN A 322 -22.57 -17.62 19.88
C ASN A 322 -22.43 -18.88 19.00
N THR A 323 -21.57 -19.82 19.40
CA THR A 323 -21.43 -21.14 18.76
C THR A 323 -21.80 -22.25 19.75
N PRO A 324 -22.24 -23.44 19.28
CA PRO A 324 -22.50 -24.55 20.19
C PRO A 324 -21.24 -24.91 20.98
N ALA A 325 -21.30 -24.74 22.31
CA ALA A 325 -20.20 -24.96 23.26
C ALA A 325 -18.94 -24.11 22.99
N ASP A 326 -19.09 -22.93 22.39
CA ASP A 326 -17.98 -22.01 22.08
C ASP A 326 -16.87 -22.65 21.22
N HIS A 327 -17.25 -23.65 20.42
CA HIS A 327 -16.34 -24.37 19.55
C HIS A 327 -16.03 -23.57 18.28
N SER A 328 -14.77 -23.61 17.87
CA SER A 328 -14.31 -23.01 16.62
C SER A 328 -15.07 -23.55 15.41
N LEU A 329 -15.54 -22.65 14.55
CA LEU A 329 -16.07 -23.00 13.24
C LEU A 329 -14.95 -22.99 12.18
N SER A 330 -15.14 -23.77 11.13
CA SER A 330 -14.30 -23.77 9.94
C SER A 330 -15.16 -23.82 8.69
N LEU A 331 -14.67 -23.24 7.60
CA LEU A 331 -15.40 -23.27 6.32
C LEU A 331 -15.61 -24.69 5.79
N ALA A 332 -14.74 -25.64 6.17
CA ALA A 332 -14.91 -27.05 5.81
C ALA A 332 -16.16 -27.67 6.47
N GLN A 333 -16.44 -27.33 7.73
CA GLN A 333 -17.64 -27.78 8.45
C GLN A 333 -18.92 -27.13 7.91
N LEU A 334 -18.80 -25.97 7.27
CA LEU A 334 -19.93 -25.21 6.71
C LEU A 334 -20.25 -25.56 5.25
N ARG A 335 -19.52 -26.50 4.62
CA ARG A 335 -19.82 -26.99 3.27
C ARG A 335 -21.27 -27.51 3.18
N GLY A 336 -21.93 -27.22 2.06
CA GLY A 336 -23.35 -27.52 1.85
C GLY A 336 -24.30 -26.40 2.28
N LYS A 337 -23.82 -25.37 2.99
CA LYS A 337 -24.59 -24.20 3.41
C LYS A 337 -24.15 -22.95 2.65
N VAL A 338 -25.03 -21.97 2.55
CA VAL A 338 -24.66 -20.61 2.12
C VAL A 338 -24.07 -19.91 3.34
N VAL A 339 -22.90 -19.28 3.21
CA VAL A 339 -22.23 -18.61 4.33
C VAL A 339 -22.04 -17.14 4.01
N LEU A 340 -22.44 -16.25 4.91
CA LEU A 340 -22.12 -14.84 4.88
C LEU A 340 -21.04 -14.59 5.94
N VAL A 341 -19.90 -14.05 5.53
CA VAL A 341 -18.86 -13.57 6.44
C VAL A 341 -18.99 -12.05 6.51
N ASP A 342 -19.20 -11.53 7.71
CA ASP A 342 -19.41 -10.11 7.98
C ASP A 342 -18.26 -9.58 8.84
N PHE A 343 -17.42 -8.70 8.30
CA PHE A 343 -16.33 -8.06 9.02
C PHE A 343 -16.84 -6.78 9.67
N TRP A 344 -16.72 -6.71 10.98
CA TRP A 344 -17.25 -5.58 11.76
C TRP A 344 -16.34 -5.26 12.94
N THR A 345 -16.52 -4.07 13.49
CA THR A 345 -16.03 -3.73 14.82
C THR A 345 -17.09 -2.95 15.59
N TYR A 346 -17.11 -3.08 16.92
CA TYR A 346 -18.29 -2.69 17.69
C TYR A 346 -18.40 -1.18 17.90
N SER A 347 -17.29 -0.43 17.88
CA SER A 347 -17.33 1.03 17.97
C SER A 347 -17.58 1.72 16.63
N CYS A 348 -17.53 0.99 15.50
CA CYS A 348 -17.78 1.57 14.18
C CYS A 348 -19.27 1.83 13.94
N ILE A 349 -19.63 3.10 13.68
CA ILE A 349 -21.04 3.47 13.44
C ILE A 349 -21.62 2.83 12.16
N ASN A 350 -20.82 2.75 11.10
CA ASN A 350 -21.23 2.14 9.84
C ASN A 350 -21.58 0.66 10.08
N CYS A 351 -20.79 -0.05 10.89
CA CYS A 351 -21.11 -1.41 11.32
C CYS A 351 -22.41 -1.44 12.12
N GLN A 352 -22.58 -0.57 13.13
CA GLN A 352 -23.81 -0.55 13.94
C GLN A 352 -25.08 -0.31 13.12
N ARG A 353 -25.02 0.41 12.00
CA ARG A 353 -26.14 0.59 11.07
C ARG A 353 -26.36 -0.62 10.16
N ALA A 354 -25.31 -1.32 9.75
CA ALA A 354 -25.39 -2.53 8.92
C ALA A 354 -25.83 -3.79 9.69
N LEU A 355 -25.37 -3.95 10.94
CA LEU A 355 -25.62 -5.15 11.78
C LEU A 355 -27.09 -5.58 11.87
N PRO A 356 -28.09 -4.66 12.00
CA PRO A 356 -29.51 -5.03 11.97
C PRO A 356 -29.95 -5.74 10.68
N HIS A 357 -29.38 -5.38 9.51
CA HIS A 357 -29.69 -6.04 8.24
C HIS A 357 -29.13 -7.47 8.24
N VAL A 358 -27.87 -7.63 8.68
CA VAL A 358 -27.21 -8.95 8.79
C VAL A 358 -27.95 -9.87 9.77
N GLU A 359 -28.35 -9.35 10.93
CA GLU A 359 -29.13 -10.10 11.92
C GLU A 359 -30.54 -10.44 11.40
N GLY A 360 -31.16 -9.55 10.62
CA GLY A 360 -32.40 -9.82 9.89
C GLY A 360 -32.27 -11.00 8.93
N TRP A 361 -31.25 -11.00 8.07
CA TRP A 361 -30.97 -12.11 7.16
C TRP A 361 -30.68 -13.40 7.91
N TYR A 362 -29.89 -13.35 8.99
CA TYR A 362 -29.63 -14.52 9.81
C TYR A 362 -30.93 -15.11 10.35
N ASN A 363 -31.81 -14.29 10.92
CA ASN A 363 -33.05 -14.76 11.52
C ASN A 363 -34.02 -15.36 10.50
N ASP A 364 -34.15 -14.76 9.33
CA ASP A 364 -35.07 -15.21 8.29
C ASP A 364 -34.57 -16.46 7.55
N TYR A 365 -33.27 -16.56 7.30
CA TYR A 365 -32.71 -17.57 6.40
C TYR A 365 -31.90 -18.69 7.09
N LYS A 366 -31.61 -18.61 8.40
CA LYS A 366 -30.83 -19.66 9.10
C LYS A 366 -31.42 -21.07 8.97
N LYS A 367 -32.76 -21.17 8.98
CA LYS A 367 -33.48 -22.45 8.84
C LYS A 367 -33.42 -23.01 7.41
N ASP A 368 -33.19 -22.15 6.43
CA ASP A 368 -33.18 -22.46 5.00
C ASP A 368 -31.75 -22.75 4.49
N GLY A 369 -30.75 -22.67 5.39
CA GLY A 369 -29.37 -23.06 5.10
C GLY A 369 -28.38 -21.90 4.98
N LEU A 370 -28.75 -20.68 5.40
CA LEU A 370 -27.80 -19.59 5.61
C LEU A 370 -27.06 -19.78 6.95
N VAL A 371 -25.77 -19.50 6.97
CA VAL A 371 -24.98 -19.31 8.19
C VAL A 371 -24.31 -17.95 8.08
N VAL A 372 -24.43 -17.13 9.11
CA VAL A 372 -23.68 -15.89 9.23
C VAL A 372 -22.52 -16.13 10.20
N VAL A 373 -21.33 -15.63 9.87
CA VAL A 373 -20.19 -15.57 10.78
C VAL A 373 -19.69 -14.14 10.82
N GLY A 374 -19.88 -13.48 11.97
CA GLY A 374 -19.31 -12.16 12.21
C GLY A 374 -17.83 -12.29 12.59
N VAL A 375 -16.94 -11.63 11.87
CA VAL A 375 -15.51 -11.56 12.19
C VAL A 375 -15.25 -10.19 12.79
N SER A 376 -15.14 -10.15 14.12
CA SER A 376 -14.80 -8.93 14.85
C SER A 376 -13.30 -8.66 14.70
N SER A 377 -12.98 -7.66 13.89
CA SER A 377 -11.60 -7.25 13.59
C SER A 377 -11.37 -5.88 14.22
N PRO A 378 -10.53 -5.75 15.26
CA PRO A 378 -10.45 -4.53 16.06
C PRO A 378 -9.79 -3.38 15.29
N GLU A 379 -10.36 -2.19 15.42
CA GLU A 379 -9.74 -0.93 14.97
C GLU A 379 -8.89 -0.31 16.08
N PHE A 380 -9.30 -0.47 17.34
CA PHE A 380 -8.62 0.09 18.51
C PHE A 380 -8.21 -0.98 19.53
N ALA A 381 -7.18 -0.70 20.32
CA ALA A 381 -6.66 -1.62 21.34
C ALA A 381 -7.72 -2.17 22.31
N PHE A 382 -8.72 -1.36 22.69
CA PHE A 382 -9.78 -1.81 23.61
C PHE A 382 -10.74 -2.83 22.99
N GLU A 383 -10.79 -2.91 21.66
CA GLU A 383 -11.61 -3.87 20.92
C GLU A 383 -10.95 -5.26 20.85
N HIS A 384 -9.66 -5.37 21.19
CA HIS A 384 -9.02 -6.68 21.37
C HIS A 384 -9.50 -7.42 22.63
N VAL A 385 -10.18 -6.73 23.54
CA VAL A 385 -10.65 -7.32 24.81
C VAL A 385 -11.92 -8.11 24.56
N VAL A 386 -11.80 -9.44 24.59
CA VAL A 386 -12.90 -10.40 24.30
C VAL A 386 -14.21 -10.06 25.02
N SER A 387 -14.16 -9.74 26.31
CA SER A 387 -15.35 -9.44 27.09
C SER A 387 -16.05 -8.14 26.67
N ASN A 388 -15.29 -7.16 26.14
CA ASN A 388 -15.87 -5.93 25.61
C ASN A 388 -16.67 -6.22 24.35
N VAL A 389 -16.09 -7.01 23.42
CA VAL A 389 -16.74 -7.42 22.18
C VAL A 389 -17.99 -8.27 22.47
N GLU A 390 -17.90 -9.23 23.39
CA GLU A 390 -19.03 -10.09 23.76
C GLU A 390 -20.19 -9.27 24.38
N GLY A 391 -19.86 -8.33 25.28
CA GLY A 391 -20.83 -7.42 25.87
C GLY A 391 -21.48 -6.52 24.83
N ALA A 392 -20.67 -5.95 23.92
CA ALA A 392 -21.15 -5.11 22.84
C ALA A 392 -22.04 -5.88 21.86
N ALA A 393 -21.63 -7.08 21.44
CA ALA A 393 -22.40 -7.96 20.57
C ALA A 393 -23.79 -8.28 21.17
N THR A 394 -23.82 -8.56 22.48
CA THR A 394 -25.08 -8.76 23.21
C THR A 394 -25.96 -7.51 23.18
N SER A 395 -25.37 -6.32 23.40
CA SER A 395 -26.09 -5.05 23.40
C SER A 395 -26.62 -4.65 22.02
N LEU A 396 -25.90 -5.04 20.95
CA LEU A 396 -26.25 -4.80 19.56
C LEU A 396 -27.20 -5.88 19.01
N GLY A 397 -27.53 -6.91 19.79
CA GLY A 397 -28.49 -7.95 19.43
C GLY A 397 -27.95 -9.00 18.45
N ILE A 398 -26.62 -9.18 18.39
CA ILE A 398 -25.97 -10.16 17.52
C ILE A 398 -26.15 -11.57 18.08
N ASN A 399 -26.86 -12.43 17.36
CA ASN A 399 -27.13 -13.82 17.78
C ASN A 399 -26.47 -14.87 16.89
N TYR A 400 -25.86 -14.46 15.77
CA TYR A 400 -25.07 -15.37 14.94
C TYR A 400 -23.66 -15.60 15.53
N PRO A 401 -22.98 -16.69 15.13
CA PRO A 401 -21.59 -16.96 15.50
C PRO A 401 -20.64 -15.77 15.27
N VAL A 402 -19.80 -15.48 16.26
CA VAL A 402 -18.77 -14.44 16.15
C VAL A 402 -17.38 -15.03 16.39
N ALA A 403 -16.44 -14.64 15.55
CA ALA A 403 -15.02 -14.93 15.62
C ALA A 403 -14.25 -13.65 15.96
N ILE A 404 -13.43 -13.66 17.01
CA ILE A 404 -12.62 -12.51 17.42
C ILE A 404 -11.24 -12.58 16.74
N ASP A 405 -10.98 -11.71 15.77
CA ASP A 405 -9.77 -11.67 14.94
C ASP A 405 -8.76 -10.62 15.44
N ASN A 406 -8.32 -10.77 16.69
CA ASN A 406 -7.39 -9.85 17.36
C ASN A 406 -6.01 -9.69 16.68
N GLN A 407 -5.66 -10.57 15.74
CA GLN A 407 -4.39 -10.51 15.02
C GLN A 407 -4.58 -10.07 13.57
N LEU A 408 -5.80 -9.71 13.17
CA LEU A 408 -6.19 -9.39 11.79
C LEU A 408 -5.81 -10.50 10.79
N ALA A 409 -5.66 -11.74 11.26
CA ALA A 409 -5.17 -12.84 10.44
C ALA A 409 -6.25 -13.31 9.45
N THR A 410 -7.51 -13.28 9.85
CA THR A 410 -8.64 -13.57 8.96
C THR A 410 -8.93 -12.38 8.06
N TRP A 411 -8.87 -11.15 8.60
CA TRP A 411 -8.94 -9.90 7.84
C TRP A 411 -7.94 -9.88 6.66
N ASP A 412 -6.67 -10.13 6.96
CA ASP A 412 -5.59 -10.19 5.97
C ASP A 412 -5.79 -11.34 4.98
N ALA A 413 -6.23 -12.52 5.45
CA ALA A 413 -6.47 -13.67 4.58
C ALA A 413 -7.57 -13.40 3.54
N TYR A 414 -8.58 -12.60 3.89
CA TYR A 414 -9.64 -12.17 2.98
C TYR A 414 -9.23 -10.97 2.11
N ASN A 415 -8.05 -10.37 2.35
CA ASN A 415 -7.61 -9.11 1.75
C ASN A 415 -8.68 -8.02 1.95
N ASN A 416 -9.18 -7.94 3.17
CA ASN A 416 -10.17 -6.95 3.55
C ASN A 416 -9.50 -5.59 3.82
N GLU A 417 -10.21 -4.50 3.56
CA GLU A 417 -9.67 -3.14 3.72
C GLU A 417 -10.68 -2.19 4.38
N TYR A 418 -11.89 -2.64 4.69
CA TYR A 418 -13.00 -1.77 5.10
C TYR A 418 -13.87 -2.38 6.21
N TRP A 419 -14.47 -1.49 7.01
CA TRP A 419 -15.55 -1.78 7.94
C TRP A 419 -16.82 -0.99 7.55
N PRO A 420 -18.01 -1.64 7.49
CA PRO A 420 -18.20 -3.09 7.41
C PRO A 420 -17.71 -3.65 6.06
N ALA A 421 -17.56 -4.97 6.00
CA ALA A 421 -17.35 -5.66 4.72
C ALA A 421 -17.95 -7.06 4.75
N GLU A 422 -18.63 -7.42 3.67
CA GLU A 422 -19.37 -8.68 3.59
C GLU A 422 -18.84 -9.56 2.46
N TYR A 423 -18.77 -10.87 2.71
CA TYR A 423 -18.39 -11.88 1.71
C TYR A 423 -19.39 -13.02 1.70
N LEU A 424 -20.09 -13.18 0.56
CA LEU A 424 -21.09 -14.22 0.38
C LEU A 424 -20.49 -15.45 -0.31
N ILE A 425 -20.63 -16.60 0.35
CA ILE A 425 -19.98 -17.86 0.01
C ILE A 425 -21.04 -18.92 -0.29
N ASP A 426 -20.88 -19.64 -1.40
CA ASP A 426 -21.82 -20.70 -1.80
C ASP A 426 -21.59 -22.04 -1.07
N PRO A 427 -22.48 -23.05 -1.26
CA PRO A 427 -22.34 -24.37 -0.64
C PRO A 427 -21.05 -25.14 -0.97
N THR A 428 -20.36 -24.79 -2.06
CA THR A 428 -19.06 -25.35 -2.42
C THR A 428 -17.88 -24.60 -1.76
N GLY A 429 -18.23 -23.57 -0.99
CA GLY A 429 -17.44 -22.50 -0.41
C GLY A 429 -16.49 -21.80 -1.36
N VAL A 430 -17.08 -21.33 -2.44
CA VAL A 430 -16.54 -20.32 -3.34
C VAL A 430 -17.25 -18.99 -3.03
N VAL A 431 -16.50 -17.90 -2.93
CA VAL A 431 -17.03 -16.54 -2.80
C VAL A 431 -17.72 -16.15 -4.10
N ARG A 432 -18.95 -15.64 -4.01
CA ARG A 432 -19.81 -15.32 -5.17
C ARG A 432 -20.17 -13.85 -5.26
N ALA A 433 -20.17 -13.17 -4.12
CA ALA A 433 -20.34 -11.72 -4.01
C ALA A 433 -19.55 -11.24 -2.79
N TYR A 434 -19.18 -9.97 -2.80
CA TYR A 434 -18.66 -9.25 -1.66
C TYR A 434 -19.14 -7.80 -1.75
N ASP A 435 -19.19 -7.11 -0.63
CA ASP A 435 -19.53 -5.69 -0.56
C ASP A 435 -18.62 -4.98 0.45
N PHE A 436 -18.19 -3.77 0.13
CA PHE A 436 -17.27 -2.98 0.95
C PHE A 436 -17.94 -1.69 1.39
N GLY A 437 -17.90 -1.44 2.69
CA GLY A 437 -18.58 -0.31 3.30
C GLY A 437 -20.06 -0.59 3.55
N GLU A 438 -20.75 0.46 3.97
CA GLU A 438 -22.16 0.42 4.34
C GLU A 438 -23.07 0.56 3.10
N GLY A 439 -24.17 -0.20 3.07
CA GLY A 439 -25.19 -0.13 2.04
C GLY A 439 -25.36 -1.44 1.28
N GLY A 440 -25.91 -1.39 0.06
CA GLY A 440 -26.01 -2.56 -0.81
C GLY A 440 -26.96 -3.67 -0.34
N TYR A 441 -27.71 -3.46 0.75
CA TYR A 441 -28.47 -4.49 1.46
C TYR A 441 -29.46 -5.26 0.57
N GLU A 442 -30.23 -4.58 -0.28
CA GLU A 442 -31.17 -5.25 -1.19
C GLU A 442 -30.45 -6.18 -2.18
N THR A 443 -29.27 -5.75 -2.67
CA THR A 443 -28.47 -6.52 -3.61
C THR A 443 -27.85 -7.74 -2.94
N MET A 444 -27.32 -7.58 -1.72
CA MET A 444 -26.77 -8.69 -0.95
C MET A 444 -27.86 -9.70 -0.59
N GLU A 445 -29.03 -9.24 -0.14
CA GLU A 445 -30.16 -10.12 0.17
C GLU A 445 -30.61 -10.91 -1.07
N ASP A 446 -30.67 -10.27 -2.24
CA ASP A 446 -30.97 -10.96 -3.50
C ASP A 446 -29.94 -12.04 -3.85
N ASN A 447 -28.67 -11.78 -3.61
CA ASN A 447 -27.61 -12.76 -3.81
C ASN A 447 -27.74 -13.94 -2.83
N ILE A 448 -28.03 -13.67 -1.55
CA ILE A 448 -28.30 -14.69 -0.53
C ILE A 448 -29.47 -15.58 -0.98
N ARG A 449 -30.61 -14.98 -1.31
CA ARG A 449 -31.83 -15.69 -1.73
C ARG A 449 -31.61 -16.51 -2.99
N MET A 450 -30.84 -15.98 -3.95
CA MET A 450 -30.46 -16.70 -5.17
C MET A 450 -29.60 -17.92 -4.86
N LEU A 451 -28.60 -17.82 -3.98
CA LEU A 451 -27.76 -18.97 -3.60
C LEU A 451 -28.57 -20.02 -2.81
N LEU A 452 -29.46 -19.62 -1.91
CA LEU A 452 -30.35 -20.54 -1.18
C LEU A 452 -31.30 -21.28 -2.13
N THR A 453 -31.91 -20.56 -3.07
CA THR A 453 -32.81 -21.16 -4.07
C THR A 453 -32.05 -22.12 -4.99
N ALA A 454 -30.84 -21.75 -5.41
CA ALA A 454 -29.98 -22.63 -6.19
C ALA A 454 -29.54 -23.88 -5.42
N ASN A 455 -29.48 -23.81 -4.09
CA ASN A 455 -29.23 -24.93 -3.19
C ASN A 455 -30.50 -25.78 -2.88
N GLY A 456 -31.61 -25.55 -3.59
CA GLY A 456 -32.81 -26.39 -3.51
C GLY A 456 -33.90 -25.89 -2.56
N VAL A 457 -33.76 -24.69 -1.98
CA VAL A 457 -34.82 -24.07 -1.19
C VAL A 457 -35.93 -23.57 -2.12
N SER A 458 -37.11 -24.17 -2.05
CA SER A 458 -38.23 -23.84 -2.95
C SER A 458 -39.14 -22.73 -2.45
N ALA A 459 -39.08 -22.37 -1.17
CA ALA A 459 -39.88 -21.29 -0.58
C ALA A 459 -39.07 -20.54 0.47
N LEU A 460 -38.78 -19.27 0.19
CA LEU A 460 -38.13 -18.34 1.12
C LEU A 460 -39.19 -17.38 1.69
N PRO A 461 -38.99 -16.84 2.91
CA PRO A 461 -39.84 -15.78 3.45
C PRO A 461 -39.84 -14.54 2.52
N PRO A 462 -40.70 -13.54 2.76
CA PRO A 462 -40.53 -12.20 2.20
C PRO A 462 -39.13 -11.64 2.48
N ARG A 463 -38.74 -10.58 1.76
CA ARG A 463 -37.49 -9.88 2.08
C ARG A 463 -37.59 -9.22 3.46
N THR A 464 -36.45 -9.02 4.09
CA THR A 464 -36.35 -8.28 5.35
C THR A 464 -36.93 -6.87 5.20
N ASP A 465 -37.57 -6.38 6.26
CA ASP A 465 -38.19 -5.04 6.32
C ASP A 465 -37.34 -4.05 7.15
N VAL A 466 -36.07 -4.39 7.38
CA VAL A 466 -35.12 -3.52 8.08
C VAL A 466 -34.92 -2.24 7.27
N ALA A 467 -35.20 -1.09 7.89
CA ALA A 467 -35.08 0.20 7.23
C ALA A 467 -33.60 0.53 6.95
N ASP A 468 -33.29 0.81 5.69
CA ASP A 468 -31.99 1.31 5.28
C ASP A 468 -31.79 2.74 5.82
N LYS A 469 -30.79 2.89 6.69
CA LYS A 469 -30.38 4.15 7.31
C LYS A 469 -29.01 4.63 6.82
N THR A 470 -28.54 4.09 5.69
CA THR A 470 -27.25 4.49 5.11
C THR A 470 -27.29 5.98 4.79
N PRO A 471 -26.32 6.77 5.27
CA PRO A 471 -26.25 8.18 4.94
C PRO A 471 -26.09 8.36 3.42
N THR A 472 -26.89 9.25 2.83
CA THR A 472 -26.94 9.43 1.37
C THR A 472 -26.15 10.64 0.87
N SER A 473 -25.51 11.39 1.77
CA SER A 473 -24.78 12.61 1.42
C SER A 473 -23.29 12.35 1.23
N ASP A 474 -22.76 12.67 0.05
CA ASP A 474 -21.31 12.68 -0.19
C ASP A 474 -20.58 13.84 0.53
N ALA A 475 -21.32 14.73 1.20
CA ALA A 475 -20.78 15.91 1.85
C ALA A 475 -20.43 15.69 3.33
N LEU A 476 -20.56 14.46 3.83
CA LEU A 476 -20.22 14.13 5.21
C LEU A 476 -18.75 14.42 5.51
N THR A 477 -18.50 14.89 6.73
CA THR A 477 -17.13 14.94 7.25
C THR A 477 -16.54 13.52 7.25
N PRO A 478 -15.33 13.33 6.71
CA PRO A 478 -14.64 12.06 6.84
C PRO A 478 -14.34 11.73 8.30
N GLU A 479 -14.25 10.45 8.61
CA GLU A 479 -13.82 9.98 9.93
C GLU A 479 -12.56 10.71 10.40
N SER A 480 -12.65 11.26 11.62
CA SER A 480 -11.67 12.20 12.15
C SER A 480 -11.01 11.61 13.39
N TYR A 481 -9.91 10.90 13.17
CA TYR A 481 -9.08 10.30 14.22
C TYR A 481 -8.40 11.35 15.11
N LEU A 482 -8.20 11.01 16.38
CA LEU A 482 -7.61 11.90 17.39
C LEU A 482 -6.21 11.46 17.85
N GLY A 483 -5.84 10.20 17.62
CA GLY A 483 -4.48 9.68 17.83
C GLY A 483 -3.50 10.08 16.72
N TYR A 484 -2.24 10.34 17.08
CA TYR A 484 -1.26 10.95 16.16
C TYR A 484 -0.94 10.12 14.91
N ASP A 485 -1.25 8.82 14.89
CA ASP A 485 -0.93 7.93 13.77
C ASP A 485 -1.84 8.17 12.55
N ARG A 486 -3.13 8.45 12.80
CA ARG A 486 -4.14 8.68 11.75
C ARG A 486 -4.78 10.07 11.83
N LEU A 487 -4.32 10.91 12.76
CA LEU A 487 -4.79 12.28 12.93
C LEU A 487 -4.60 13.07 11.64
N SER A 488 -5.71 13.62 11.15
CA SER A 488 -5.73 14.50 9.99
C SER A 488 -6.63 15.71 10.25
N ASN A 489 -6.42 16.79 9.50
CA ASN A 489 -7.20 18.02 9.59
C ASN A 489 -7.21 18.68 11.00
N GLU A 490 -6.17 18.45 11.80
CA GLU A 490 -5.94 19.18 13.04
C GLU A 490 -5.42 20.59 12.74
N VAL A 491 -5.93 21.57 13.49
CA VAL A 491 -5.49 22.97 13.40
C VAL A 491 -5.21 23.56 14.78
N GLY A 492 -4.12 24.33 14.87
CA GLY A 492 -3.73 25.01 16.10
C GLY A 492 -2.30 24.70 16.49
N THR A 493 -2.13 24.25 17.73
CA THR A 493 -0.82 23.87 18.27
C THR A 493 -0.44 22.48 17.75
N SER A 494 0.69 22.37 17.06
CA SER A 494 1.16 21.09 16.53
C SER A 494 1.26 20.03 17.61
N VAL A 495 0.75 18.84 17.30
CA VAL A 495 0.75 17.70 18.21
C VAL A 495 2.16 17.32 18.65
N ALA A 496 2.33 17.13 19.97
CA ALA A 496 3.54 16.58 20.56
C ALA A 496 3.28 15.12 21.01
N PRO A 497 3.70 14.12 20.21
CA PRO A 497 3.40 12.71 20.47
C PRO A 497 3.78 12.26 21.89
N GLY A 498 2.82 11.68 22.61
CA GLY A 498 2.96 11.09 23.95
C GLY A 498 3.34 12.08 25.06
N LYS A 499 3.30 13.39 24.80
CA LYS A 499 3.64 14.42 25.79
C LYS A 499 2.42 15.21 26.19
N MET A 500 2.22 15.33 27.51
CA MET A 500 1.19 16.21 28.04
C MET A 500 1.62 17.67 27.85
N ILE A 501 0.90 18.40 27.00
CA ILE A 501 1.15 19.82 26.73
C ILE A 501 -0.17 20.60 26.70
N VAL A 502 -0.05 21.93 26.74
CA VAL A 502 -1.20 22.84 26.60
C VAL A 502 -1.35 23.22 25.13
N TYR A 503 -2.49 22.84 24.55
CA TYR A 503 -2.88 23.16 23.19
C TYR A 503 -3.68 24.47 23.16
N HIS A 504 -3.43 25.26 22.12
CA HIS A 504 -4.14 26.50 21.84
C HIS A 504 -4.81 26.39 20.47
N PRO A 505 -6.14 26.56 20.39
CA PRO A 505 -6.86 26.50 19.13
C PRO A 505 -6.65 27.80 18.34
N PRO A 506 -6.84 27.77 17.00
CA PRO A 506 -6.86 28.99 16.20
C PRO A 506 -8.11 29.84 16.52
N ALA A 507 -8.14 31.08 16.01
CA ALA A 507 -9.29 31.97 16.19
C ALA A 507 -10.59 31.41 15.57
N SER A 508 -10.48 30.56 14.54
CA SER A 508 -11.59 29.87 13.89
C SER A 508 -11.13 28.50 13.39
N VAL A 509 -11.96 27.48 13.59
CA VAL A 509 -11.72 26.12 13.09
C VAL A 509 -12.34 26.00 11.68
N PRO A 510 -11.57 25.67 10.63
CA PRO A 510 -12.09 25.45 9.27
C PRO A 510 -13.09 24.28 9.22
N SER A 511 -13.89 24.20 8.16
CA SER A 511 -14.82 23.06 7.97
C SER A 511 -14.04 21.73 7.85
N ASN A 512 -14.63 20.64 8.35
CA ASN A 512 -14.04 19.30 8.40
C ASN A 512 -12.67 19.27 9.09
N SER A 513 -12.47 20.16 10.07
CA SER A 513 -11.24 20.27 10.86
C SER A 513 -11.55 20.25 12.34
N LEU A 514 -10.53 19.89 13.12
CA LEU A 514 -10.62 19.81 14.58
C LEU A 514 -9.48 20.58 15.24
N ALA A 515 -9.68 21.00 16.50
CA ALA A 515 -8.68 21.72 17.27
C ALA A 515 -8.70 21.30 18.74
N PHE A 516 -7.53 20.96 19.27
CA PHE A 516 -7.32 20.74 20.69
C PHE A 516 -7.15 22.07 21.43
N SER A 517 -7.64 22.13 22.65
CA SER A 517 -7.53 23.27 23.54
C SER A 517 -7.40 22.82 24.99
N GLY A 518 -6.56 23.49 25.78
CA GLY A 518 -6.24 23.05 27.14
C GLY A 518 -5.23 21.91 27.16
N THR A 519 -5.18 21.14 28.24
CA THR A 519 -4.13 20.13 28.42
C THR A 519 -4.54 18.80 27.80
N TRP A 520 -3.71 18.25 26.92
CA TRP A 520 -3.94 16.94 26.29
C TRP A 520 -2.63 16.14 26.23
N THR A 521 -2.76 14.81 26.24
CA THR A 521 -1.70 13.89 25.83
C THR A 521 -2.21 13.14 24.62
N VAL A 522 -1.63 13.37 23.44
CA VAL A 522 -2.02 12.66 22.22
C VAL A 522 -1.12 11.45 22.05
N HIS A 523 -1.72 10.27 22.11
CA HIS A 523 -1.05 8.98 21.93
C HIS A 523 -1.26 8.45 20.52
N HIS A 524 -0.86 7.20 20.27
CA HIS A 524 -0.86 6.59 18.95
C HIS A 524 -2.27 6.52 18.35
N GLU A 525 -3.22 5.97 19.11
CA GLU A 525 -4.60 5.70 18.66
C GLU A 525 -5.63 6.69 19.23
N GLU A 526 -5.31 7.37 20.34
CA GLU A 526 -6.23 8.25 21.04
C GLU A 526 -5.59 9.59 21.46
N ALA A 527 -6.43 10.48 21.98
CA ALA A 527 -5.99 11.58 22.84
C ALA A 527 -6.63 11.47 24.25
N THR A 528 -5.79 11.59 25.28
CA THR A 528 -6.21 11.58 26.69
C THR A 528 -6.35 13.01 27.22
N ALA A 529 -7.51 13.32 27.77
CA ALA A 529 -7.84 14.63 28.34
C ALA A 529 -7.07 14.90 29.65
N GLY A 530 -6.43 16.07 29.74
CA GLY A 530 -5.88 16.62 30.98
C GLY A 530 -6.80 17.68 31.61
N PRO A 531 -6.26 18.53 32.50
CA PRO A 531 -7.00 19.67 33.05
C PRO A 531 -7.42 20.67 31.97
N ASP A 532 -8.64 21.19 32.09
CA ASP A 532 -9.26 22.18 31.19
C ASP A 532 -9.30 21.75 29.71
N ALA A 533 -9.30 20.43 29.47
CA ALA A 533 -9.33 19.84 28.14
C ALA A 533 -10.65 20.16 27.40
N THR A 534 -10.50 20.80 26.25
CA THR A 534 -11.57 21.10 25.31
C THR A 534 -11.19 20.68 23.89
N LEU A 535 -12.17 20.21 23.14
CA LEU A 535 -12.00 19.74 21.77
C LEU A 535 -13.07 20.38 20.88
N ALA A 536 -12.65 21.02 19.80
CA ALA A 536 -13.55 21.64 18.84
C ALA A 536 -13.53 20.85 17.53
N LEU A 537 -14.69 20.57 16.98
CA LEU A 537 -14.88 19.92 15.68
C LEU A 537 -15.84 20.75 14.85
N HIS A 538 -15.41 21.17 13.67
CA HIS A 538 -16.30 21.78 12.70
C HIS A 538 -16.70 20.71 11.68
N PHE A 539 -17.95 20.26 11.74
CA PHE A 539 -18.44 19.11 10.98
C PHE A 539 -19.51 19.49 9.98
N THR A 540 -19.79 18.59 9.04
CA THR A 540 -20.95 18.54 8.15
C THR A 540 -21.55 17.13 8.24
N ALA A 541 -22.67 16.97 8.94
CA ALA A 541 -23.33 15.67 9.17
C ALA A 541 -24.77 15.85 9.69
N ASP A 542 -25.57 14.78 9.65
CA ASP A 542 -26.88 14.72 10.31
C ASP A 542 -26.66 14.34 11.77
N ASP A 543 -25.88 13.30 12.01
CA ASP A 543 -25.50 12.79 13.33
C ASP A 543 -23.98 12.85 13.53
N VAL A 544 -23.54 13.11 14.76
CA VAL A 544 -22.12 13.09 15.14
C VAL A 544 -21.93 12.16 16.32
N TYR A 545 -20.96 11.27 16.20
CA TYR A 545 -20.60 10.30 17.22
C TYR A 545 -19.14 10.46 17.61
N LEU A 546 -18.79 9.99 18.80
CA LEU A 546 -17.43 9.97 19.31
C LEU A 546 -17.17 8.65 19.99
N VAL A 547 -16.08 7.99 19.60
CA VAL A 547 -15.55 6.84 20.33
C VAL A 547 -14.73 7.36 21.49
N MET A 548 -15.11 6.98 22.71
CA MET A 548 -14.41 7.41 23.92
C MET A 548 -14.39 6.33 24.98
N SER A 549 -13.41 6.43 25.89
CA SER A 549 -13.22 5.53 27.03
C SER A 549 -12.87 6.26 28.31
N GLY A 550 -12.97 5.54 29.43
CA GLY A 550 -12.61 6.00 30.76
C GLY A 550 -13.79 6.61 31.53
N PRO A 551 -13.78 6.49 32.87
CA PRO A 551 -14.81 7.10 33.69
C PRO A 551 -14.68 8.63 33.65
N GLY A 552 -15.72 9.31 33.19
CA GLY A 552 -15.69 10.76 33.14
C GLY A 552 -16.96 11.38 32.58
N THR A 553 -16.90 12.68 32.32
CA THR A 553 -18.00 13.46 31.77
C THR A 553 -17.54 14.27 30.58
N VAL A 554 -18.34 14.25 29.52
CA VAL A 554 -18.13 15.06 28.32
C VAL A 554 -19.33 15.97 28.14
N ARG A 555 -19.09 17.28 28.28
CA ARG A 555 -20.11 18.30 28.04
C ARG A 555 -20.06 18.71 26.58
N VAL A 556 -21.16 18.50 25.87
CA VAL A 556 -21.29 18.80 24.44
C VAL A 556 -21.98 20.15 24.27
N SER A 557 -21.43 21.00 23.42
CA SER A 557 -22.04 22.26 22.99
C SER A 557 -22.01 22.38 21.47
N TYR A 558 -23.05 22.95 20.88
CA TYR A 558 -23.16 23.22 19.44
C TYR A 558 -23.36 24.71 19.22
N ASN A 559 -22.48 25.32 18.41
CA ASN A 559 -22.46 26.76 18.14
C ASN A 559 -22.53 27.60 19.43
N GLY A 560 -21.79 27.18 20.46
CA GLY A 560 -21.72 27.84 21.76
C GLY A 560 -22.90 27.61 22.70
N ARG A 561 -23.92 26.82 22.30
CA ARG A 561 -25.04 26.45 23.16
C ARG A 561 -24.84 25.04 23.69
N HIS A 562 -25.01 24.87 25.00
CA HIS A 562 -24.98 23.55 25.63
C HIS A 562 -26.07 22.65 25.04
N LEU A 563 -25.69 21.41 24.69
CA LEU A 563 -26.60 20.40 24.16
C LEU A 563 -26.88 19.31 25.18
N SER A 564 -25.81 18.66 25.67
CA SER A 564 -25.91 17.49 26.52
C SER A 564 -24.67 17.33 27.40
N THR A 565 -24.77 16.48 28.41
CA THR A 565 -23.61 16.03 29.18
C THR A 565 -23.66 14.52 29.21
N LEU A 566 -22.65 13.89 28.64
CA LEU A 566 -22.52 12.44 28.53
C LEU A 566 -21.62 11.93 29.66
N SER A 567 -21.94 10.75 30.18
CA SER A 567 -21.07 10.04 31.12
C SER A 567 -20.31 8.96 30.36
N ALA A 568 -18.99 9.12 30.25
CA ALA A 568 -18.11 8.09 29.73
C ALA A 568 -17.95 7.03 30.84
N THR A 569 -18.36 5.79 30.57
CA THR A 569 -18.35 4.70 31.56
C THR A 569 -17.74 3.41 31.01
N GLY A 570 -17.60 3.30 29.68
CA GLY A 570 -16.95 2.18 29.00
C GLY A 570 -16.39 2.64 27.66
N SER A 571 -15.56 1.79 27.04
CA SER A 571 -15.02 2.03 25.70
C SER A 571 -16.10 1.71 24.66
N GLN A 572 -16.75 2.71 24.09
CA GLN A 572 -17.80 2.51 23.08
C GLN A 572 -18.04 3.79 22.27
N LEU A 573 -18.92 3.68 21.28
CA LEU A 573 -19.44 4.80 20.51
C LEU A 573 -20.51 5.57 21.31
N TYR A 574 -20.43 6.90 21.31
CA TYR A 574 -21.41 7.78 21.94
C TYR A 574 -21.97 8.81 20.95
N THR A 575 -23.28 8.97 20.91
CA THR A 575 -23.94 10.03 20.13
C THR A 575 -23.77 11.39 20.80
N LEU A 576 -23.10 12.31 20.12
CA LEU A 576 -22.87 13.69 20.61
C LEU A 576 -23.94 14.64 20.10
N PHE A 577 -24.31 14.50 18.83
CA PHE A 577 -25.27 15.33 18.14
C PHE A 577 -26.18 14.44 17.30
N SER A 578 -27.47 14.77 17.27
CA SER A 578 -28.39 14.15 16.34
C SER A 578 -29.32 15.19 15.72
N GLY A 579 -29.34 15.19 14.40
CA GLY A 579 -30.06 16.15 13.56
C GLY A 579 -31.02 15.43 12.61
N SER A 580 -32.06 16.12 12.18
CA SER A 580 -33.02 15.58 11.21
C SER A 580 -32.67 15.90 9.75
N VAL A 581 -31.65 16.75 9.54
CA VAL A 581 -31.16 17.18 8.23
C VAL A 581 -29.69 17.62 8.36
N LEU A 582 -28.94 17.51 7.28
CA LEU A 582 -27.52 17.88 7.20
C LEU A 582 -27.25 19.26 7.77
N GLN A 583 -26.39 19.30 8.79
CA GLN A 583 -25.95 20.52 9.44
C GLN A 583 -24.46 20.72 9.23
N THR A 584 -24.04 21.97 9.05
CA THR A 584 -22.65 22.38 9.19
C THR A 584 -22.54 23.27 10.42
N GLY A 585 -21.64 22.94 11.34
CA GLY A 585 -21.44 23.78 12.53
C GLY A 585 -20.31 23.33 13.43
N LEU A 586 -20.09 24.12 14.48
CA LEU A 586 -19.01 23.89 15.44
C LEU A 586 -19.54 23.16 16.66
N LEU A 587 -19.08 21.92 16.85
CA LEU A 587 -19.22 21.16 18.08
C LEU A 587 -18.03 21.49 18.99
N THR A 588 -18.29 21.73 20.28
CA THR A 588 -17.26 21.94 21.28
C THR A 588 -17.52 21.04 22.47
N LEU A 589 -16.52 20.26 22.83
CA LEU A 589 -16.55 19.32 23.94
C LEU A 589 -15.71 19.88 25.08
N SER A 590 -16.24 19.87 26.30
CA SER A 590 -15.42 19.96 27.52
C SER A 590 -15.31 18.56 28.11
N VAL A 591 -14.09 18.04 28.14
CA VAL A 591 -13.80 16.64 28.46
C VAL A 591 -13.14 16.58 29.83
N SER A 592 -13.67 15.77 30.75
CA SER A 592 -13.05 15.60 32.06
C SER A 592 -11.69 14.89 31.94
N ALA A 593 -10.75 15.29 32.80
CA ALA A 593 -9.42 14.68 32.84
C ALA A 593 -9.50 13.14 33.01
N GLY A 594 -8.69 12.42 32.24
CA GLY A 594 -8.61 10.96 32.21
C GLY A 594 -9.57 10.28 31.23
N VAL A 595 -10.46 11.02 30.56
CA VAL A 595 -11.24 10.47 29.44
C VAL A 595 -10.33 10.40 28.21
N GLU A 596 -10.38 9.25 27.54
CA GLU A 596 -9.71 8.98 26.27
C GLU A 596 -10.70 9.16 25.13
N VAL A 597 -10.29 9.85 24.07
CA VAL A 597 -11.10 10.06 22.85
C VAL A 597 -10.35 9.55 21.64
N TYR A 598 -11.01 8.78 20.79
CA TYR A 598 -10.37 8.01 19.71
C TYR A 598 -10.63 8.64 18.35
N ASP A 599 -11.90 8.82 17.97
CA ASP A 599 -12.28 9.43 16.70
C ASP A 599 -13.68 10.09 16.76
N PHE A 600 -13.96 10.89 15.74
CA PHE A 600 -15.33 11.26 15.39
C PHE A 600 -15.79 10.53 14.14
N THR A 601 -16.99 10.00 14.21
CA THR A 601 -17.70 9.37 13.09
C THR A 601 -19.06 10.02 12.90
N PHE A 602 -19.67 9.79 11.73
CA PHE A 602 -20.77 10.60 11.24
C PHE A 602 -21.92 9.74 10.68
N GLY A 603 -23.10 10.33 10.65
CA GLY A 603 -24.32 9.75 10.10
C GLY A 603 -25.15 10.77 9.35
#